data_AF-A0A9E6JYX8-F1
#
_entry.id   AF-A0A9E6JYX8-F1
#
_cell.length_a   1.000
_cell.length_b   1.000
_cell.length_c   1.000
_cell.angle_alpha   90.00
_cell.angle_beta   90.00
_cell.angle_gamma   90.00
#
_symmetry.space_group_name_H-M   'P 1'
#
loop_
_entity.id
_entity.type
_entity.pdbx_description
1 polymer ?
#
loop_
_entity_poly.entity_id
_entity_poly.type
_entity_poly.pdbx_seq_one_letter_code
_entity_poly.pdbx_strand_id
1 'polypeptide(L)'
;MNNNPFKGHRIEFHILQAFPVTCLNRDDVGAPKTAMVGGSTRARISSQCWKRQVRLSMHELGIPRGFRTKLISPLIEKSCKDKGASDEQAKACGEKFEQIFIKTKDDKKAKKSKKVEDTGENDAVETEQEKTDTLLFLSPNEAAVIANAFAEKGFVPEDVITKDKKDKQAGEVAKLLS
;
A
#
# COMPACT_ATOMS: atom_id res chain seq x y z
N MET A 1 11.18 -24.82 -10.22
CA MET A 1 12.13 -25.17 -9.14
C MET A 1 12.89 -23.91 -8.73
N ASN A 2 12.58 -23.32 -7.57
CA ASN A 2 13.33 -22.17 -7.04
C ASN A 2 14.61 -22.66 -6.36
N ASN A 3 15.65 -22.93 -7.15
CA ASN A 3 16.97 -23.21 -6.60
C ASN A 3 17.69 -21.87 -6.39
N ASN A 4 17.37 -21.18 -5.29
CA ASN A 4 18.11 -19.98 -4.89
C ASN A 4 19.47 -20.42 -4.32
N PRO A 5 20.59 -20.18 -5.03
CA PRO A 5 21.92 -20.64 -4.61
C PRO A 5 22.39 -19.98 -3.31
N PHE A 6 21.75 -18.89 -2.89
CA PHE A 6 22.09 -18.15 -1.67
C PHE A 6 21.22 -18.53 -0.46
N LYS A 7 20.41 -19.59 -0.54
CA LYS A 7 19.61 -20.05 0.59
C LYS A 7 20.55 -20.36 1.78
N GLY A 8 20.25 -19.79 2.95
CA GLY A 8 21.06 -19.96 4.16
C GLY A 8 22.25 -18.98 4.30
N HIS A 9 22.50 -18.13 3.31
CA HIS A 9 23.53 -17.09 3.41
C HIS A 9 22.97 -15.80 4.00
N ARG A 10 23.76 -15.12 4.84
CA ARG A 10 23.49 -13.75 5.31
C ARG A 10 24.44 -12.81 4.61
N ILE A 11 23.90 -11.75 4.01
CA ILE A 11 24.68 -10.72 3.32
C ILE A 11 24.52 -9.43 4.12
N GLU A 12 25.63 -8.84 4.53
CA GLU A 12 25.67 -7.60 5.29
C GLU A 12 26.35 -6.49 4.50
N PHE A 13 25.81 -5.27 4.60
CA PHE A 13 26.37 -4.08 3.97
C PHE A 13 26.70 -3.05 5.06
N HIS A 14 27.96 -2.65 5.12
CA HIS A 14 28.46 -1.62 6.03
C HIS A 14 28.96 -0.44 5.20
N ILE A 15 28.29 0.71 5.31
CA ILE A 15 28.51 1.85 4.42
C ILE A 15 28.87 3.07 5.25
N LEU A 16 30.01 3.68 4.94
CA LEU A 16 30.40 5.01 5.41
C LEU A 16 30.25 5.98 4.24
N GLN A 17 29.31 6.91 4.36
CA GLN A 17 29.02 7.89 3.32
C GLN A 17 28.97 9.29 3.94
N ALA A 18 29.78 10.20 3.40
CA ALA A 18 29.73 11.61 3.74
C ALA A 18 28.67 12.31 2.87
N PHE A 19 28.02 13.32 3.45
CA PHE A 19 27.09 14.20 2.75
C PHE A 19 27.50 15.65 2.96
N PRO A 20 27.33 16.54 1.96
CA PRO A 20 27.47 17.97 2.18
C PRO A 20 26.41 18.44 3.20
N VAL A 21 26.58 19.66 3.73
CA VAL A 21 25.66 20.27 4.70
C VAL A 21 24.27 20.39 4.10
N THR A 22 23.43 19.39 4.35
CA THR A 22 22.12 19.21 3.74
C THR A 22 21.16 18.57 4.73
N CYS A 23 19.87 18.90 4.63
CA CYS A 23 18.83 18.30 5.46
C CYS A 23 18.18 17.12 4.73
N LEU A 24 18.76 15.93 4.86
CA LEU A 24 18.32 14.72 4.16
C LEU A 24 17.00 14.14 4.68
N ASN A 25 16.66 14.42 5.94
CA ASN A 25 15.48 13.85 6.59
C ASN A 25 15.04 14.76 7.75
N ARG A 26 13.77 15.16 7.75
CA ARG A 26 13.17 16.08 8.73
C ARG A 26 12.28 15.37 9.75
N ASP A 27 11.98 16.03 10.85
CA ASP A 27 10.90 15.68 11.78
C ASP A 27 9.61 16.47 11.50
N ASP A 28 8.61 16.31 12.36
CA ASP A 28 7.28 16.87 12.17
C ASP A 28 7.25 18.40 12.30
N VAL A 29 8.28 19.01 12.90
CA VAL A 29 8.46 20.47 12.97
C VAL A 29 9.44 21.01 11.92
N GLY A 30 9.93 20.14 11.03
CA GLY A 30 10.82 20.50 9.94
C GLY A 30 12.32 20.53 10.29
N ALA A 31 12.70 20.19 11.52
CA ALA A 31 14.09 20.15 11.95
C ALA A 31 14.80 18.88 11.42
N PRO A 32 16.13 18.90 11.19
CA PRO A 32 16.87 17.70 10.83
C PRO A 32 16.72 16.63 11.91
N LYS A 33 16.40 15.40 11.49
CA LYS A 33 16.20 14.31 12.44
C LYS A 33 17.53 13.92 13.09
N THR A 34 17.54 13.76 14.41
CA THR A 34 18.74 13.43 15.20
C THR A 34 18.58 12.16 16.03
N ALA A 35 19.68 11.70 16.63
CA ALA A 35 19.72 10.71 17.70
C ALA A 35 20.96 10.90 18.58
N MET A 36 20.88 10.44 19.83
CA MET A 36 22.02 10.40 20.75
C MET A 36 22.84 9.13 20.53
N VAL A 37 24.15 9.26 20.31
CA VAL A 37 25.07 8.13 20.15
C VAL A 37 26.36 8.43 20.91
N GLY A 38 26.64 7.64 21.95
CA GLY A 38 27.84 7.81 22.78
C GLY A 38 27.90 9.16 23.50
N GLY A 39 26.74 9.69 23.93
CA GLY A 39 26.67 10.98 24.65
C GLY A 39 26.65 12.23 23.77
N SER A 40 26.75 12.10 22.45
CA SER A 40 26.67 13.23 21.52
C SER A 40 25.48 13.12 20.57
N THR A 41 24.87 14.27 20.26
CA THR A 41 23.82 14.38 19.24
C THR A 41 24.40 14.20 17.85
N ARG A 42 23.81 13.32 17.05
CA ARG A 42 24.19 13.09 15.64
C ARG A 42 22.98 13.24 14.73
N ALA A 43 23.21 13.72 13.51
CA ALA A 43 22.20 13.65 12.46
C ALA A 43 21.86 12.19 12.16
N ARG A 44 20.58 11.91 11.90
CA ARG A 44 20.09 10.56 11.63
C ARG A 44 19.12 10.54 10.47
N ILE A 45 19.37 9.65 9.54
CA ILE A 45 18.42 9.31 8.49
C ILE A 45 17.65 8.09 8.94
N SER A 46 16.33 8.20 8.97
CA SER A 46 15.47 7.11 9.43
C SER A 46 15.51 5.92 8.47
N SER A 47 15.42 4.69 8.97
CA SER A 47 15.51 3.50 8.11
C SER A 47 14.36 3.46 7.08
N GLN A 48 13.18 4.01 7.41
CA GLN A 48 12.07 4.14 6.46
C GLN A 48 12.37 5.09 5.30
N CYS A 49 13.14 6.16 5.53
CA CYS A 49 13.56 7.10 4.48
C CYS A 49 14.44 6.37 3.47
N TRP A 50 15.48 5.67 3.96
CA TRP A 50 16.35 4.86 3.11
C TRP A 50 15.59 3.74 2.39
N LYS A 51 14.78 2.95 3.12
CA LYS A 51 13.97 1.88 2.51
C LYS A 51 12.98 2.40 1.47
N ARG A 52 12.46 3.62 1.60
CA ARG A 52 11.61 4.23 0.57
C ARG A 52 12.45 4.54 -0.67
N GLN A 53 13.60 5.18 -0.50
CA GLN A 53 14.42 5.56 -1.65
C GLN A 53 14.97 4.35 -2.41
N VAL A 54 15.45 3.33 -1.70
CA VAL A 54 15.88 2.06 -2.32
C VAL A 54 14.75 1.43 -3.12
N ARG A 55 13.52 1.38 -2.58
CA ARG A 55 12.35 0.84 -3.29
C ARG A 55 11.98 1.64 -4.54
N LEU A 56 12.16 2.95 -4.54
CA LEU A 56 11.93 3.79 -5.72
C LEU A 56 13.00 3.57 -6.78
N SER A 57 14.28 3.54 -6.38
CA SER A 57 15.38 3.26 -7.31
C SER A 57 15.30 1.86 -7.93
N MET A 58 14.85 0.85 -7.17
CA MET A 58 14.60 -0.50 -7.73
C MET A 58 13.58 -0.49 -8.87
N HIS A 59 12.56 0.38 -8.81
CA HIS A 59 11.58 0.51 -9.89
C HIS A 59 12.19 1.12 -11.15
N GLU A 60 13.10 2.09 -11.01
CA GLU A 60 13.85 2.65 -12.15
C GLU A 60 14.73 1.58 -12.82
N LEU A 61 15.16 0.56 -12.07
CA LEU A 61 15.86 -0.61 -12.57
C LEU A 61 14.94 -1.69 -13.16
N GLY A 62 13.63 -1.42 -13.30
CA GLY A 62 12.65 -2.34 -13.87
C GLY A 62 12.16 -3.45 -12.94
N ILE A 63 12.50 -3.39 -11.64
CA ILE A 63 12.01 -4.37 -10.66
C ILE A 63 10.57 -3.96 -10.25
N PRO A 64 9.55 -4.81 -10.49
CA PRO A 64 8.17 -4.47 -10.14
C PRO A 64 8.00 -4.32 -8.62
N ARG A 65 7.33 -3.24 -8.20
CA ARG A 65 7.04 -2.94 -6.79
C ARG A 65 5.57 -3.13 -6.47
N GLY A 66 5.27 -3.47 -5.22
CA GLY A 66 3.94 -3.23 -4.68
C GLY A 66 3.62 -1.75 -4.54
N PHE A 67 2.39 -1.38 -4.89
CA PHE A 67 1.82 -0.08 -4.60
C PHE A 67 1.38 -0.04 -3.15
N ARG A 68 1.91 0.93 -2.39
CA ARG A 68 1.48 1.23 -1.03
C ARG A 68 0.42 2.33 -1.10
N THR A 69 -0.85 1.98 -1.03
CA THR A 69 -1.97 2.91 -1.26
C THR A 69 -3.14 2.65 -0.31
N LYS A 70 -3.92 3.70 -0.06
CA LYS A 70 -5.28 3.60 0.51
C LYS A 70 -6.37 3.69 -0.56
N LEU A 71 -6.01 4.12 -1.76
CA LEU A 71 -6.88 4.18 -2.93
C LEU A 71 -6.69 2.89 -3.70
N ILE A 72 -7.45 1.86 -3.35
CA ILE A 72 -7.32 0.54 -3.97
C ILE A 72 -8.29 0.34 -5.13
N SER A 73 -9.48 0.96 -5.09
CA SER A 73 -10.46 0.89 -6.17
C SER A 73 -9.85 1.31 -7.52
N PRO A 74 -9.15 2.46 -7.65
CA PRO A 74 -8.59 2.88 -8.93
C PRO A 74 -7.54 1.90 -9.49
N LEU A 75 -6.83 1.18 -8.60
CA LEU A 75 -5.80 0.23 -8.99
C LEU A 75 -6.41 -1.07 -9.54
N ILE A 76 -7.47 -1.57 -8.90
CA ILE A 76 -8.22 -2.73 -9.37
C ILE A 76 -9.01 -2.38 -10.63
N GLU A 77 -9.68 -1.22 -10.66
CA GLU A 77 -10.37 -0.70 -11.85
C GLU A 77 -9.48 -0.72 -13.07
N LYS A 78 -8.27 -0.13 -12.96
CA LYS A 78 -7.29 -0.12 -14.05
C LYS A 78 -6.95 -1.55 -14.50
N SER A 79 -6.70 -2.43 -13.54
CA SER A 79 -6.34 -3.83 -13.83
C SER A 79 -7.49 -4.62 -14.47
N CYS A 80 -8.75 -4.30 -14.14
CA CYS A 80 -9.93 -4.90 -14.76
C CYS A 80 -10.17 -4.35 -16.18
N LYS A 81 -9.98 -3.04 -16.39
CA LYS A 81 -10.06 -2.42 -17.73
C LYS A 81 -9.02 -3.00 -18.68
N ASP A 82 -7.80 -3.22 -18.19
CA ASP A 82 -6.73 -3.88 -18.96
C ASP A 82 -7.12 -5.31 -19.40
N LYS A 83 -8.16 -5.91 -18.80
CA LYS A 83 -8.71 -7.24 -19.14
C LYS A 83 -10.02 -7.20 -19.91
N GLY A 84 -10.46 -6.01 -20.33
CA GLY A 84 -11.66 -5.84 -21.15
C GLY A 84 -12.96 -5.61 -20.38
N ALA A 85 -12.91 -5.26 -19.09
CA ALA A 85 -14.10 -4.83 -18.37
C ALA A 85 -14.64 -3.50 -18.91
N SER A 86 -15.95 -3.30 -18.88
CA SER A 86 -16.55 -1.97 -19.09
C SER A 86 -16.20 -1.02 -17.93
N ASP A 87 -16.34 0.29 -18.15
CA ASP A 87 -16.09 1.28 -17.09
C ASP A 87 -16.97 1.06 -15.85
N GLU A 88 -18.22 0.65 -16.04
CA GLU A 88 -19.16 0.35 -14.95
C GLU A 88 -18.77 -0.92 -14.19
N GLN A 89 -18.41 -1.98 -14.92
CA GLN A 89 -17.96 -3.24 -14.33
C GLN A 89 -16.66 -3.08 -13.54
N ALA A 90 -15.70 -2.33 -14.10
CA ALA A 90 -14.43 -2.06 -13.44
C ALA A 90 -14.62 -1.31 -12.11
N LYS A 91 -15.48 -0.28 -12.10
CA LYS A 91 -15.83 0.47 -10.88
C LYS A 91 -16.49 -0.42 -9.85
N ALA A 92 -17.48 -1.22 -10.24
CA ALA A 92 -18.16 -2.14 -9.33
C ALA A 92 -17.18 -3.16 -8.69
N CYS A 93 -16.23 -3.69 -9.47
CA CYS A 93 -15.17 -4.57 -8.95
C CYS A 93 -14.26 -3.85 -7.94
N GLY A 94 -13.83 -2.62 -8.26
CA GLY A 94 -12.98 -1.82 -7.40
C GLY A 94 -13.65 -1.46 -6.07
N GLU A 95 -14.89 -0.96 -6.12
CA GLU A 95 -15.68 -0.60 -4.94
C GLU A 95 -15.94 -1.81 -4.05
N LYS A 96 -16.32 -2.96 -4.63
CA LYS A 96 -16.53 -4.18 -3.85
C LYS A 96 -15.27 -4.63 -3.14
N PHE A 97 -14.12 -4.54 -3.82
CA PHE A 97 -12.83 -4.88 -3.23
C PHE A 97 -12.45 -3.91 -2.10
N GLU A 98 -12.68 -2.62 -2.29
CA GLU A 98 -12.41 -1.58 -1.30
C GLU A 98 -13.29 -1.73 -0.04
N GLN A 99 -14.58 -2.08 -0.19
CA GLN A 99 -15.51 -2.31 0.91
C GLN A 99 -15.06 -3.41 1.89
N ILE A 100 -14.25 -4.37 1.43
CA ILE A 100 -13.65 -5.41 2.31
C ILE A 100 -12.74 -4.76 3.36
N PHE A 101 -12.05 -3.68 3.01
CA PHE A 101 -10.99 -3.07 3.83
C PHE A 101 -11.39 -1.75 4.51
N ILE A 102 -12.64 -1.32 4.34
CA ILE A 102 -13.25 -0.21 5.08
C ILE A 102 -13.93 -0.75 6.36
N LYS A 103 -13.68 -0.12 7.51
CA LYS A 103 -14.40 -0.44 8.76
C LYS A 103 -15.77 0.24 8.73
N THR A 104 -16.82 -0.57 8.78
CA THR A 104 -18.20 -0.07 8.88
C THR A 104 -18.51 0.37 10.31
N LYS A 105 -19.44 1.32 10.49
CA LYS A 105 -19.79 1.90 11.81
C LYS A 105 -20.27 0.84 12.83
N ASP A 106 -20.69 -0.35 12.40
CA ASP A 106 -21.07 -1.46 13.29
C ASP A 106 -19.90 -2.03 14.10
N ASP A 107 -18.66 -1.84 13.66
CA ASP A 107 -17.46 -2.26 14.41
C ASP A 107 -17.06 -1.28 15.53
N LYS A 108 -17.71 -0.09 15.63
CA LYS A 108 -17.34 0.97 16.59
C LYS A 108 -17.75 0.72 18.04
N LYS A 109 -18.34 -0.43 18.39
CA LYS A 109 -18.62 -0.78 19.80
C LYS A 109 -17.37 -1.21 20.60
N ALA A 110 -16.18 -1.27 19.98
CA ALA A 110 -14.93 -1.61 20.66
C ALA A 110 -13.76 -0.69 20.28
N LYS A 111 -13.82 0.58 20.73
CA LYS A 111 -12.71 1.38 21.31
C LYS A 111 -12.89 2.87 21.06
N LYS A 112 -13.11 3.60 22.15
CA LYS A 112 -13.25 5.06 22.24
C LYS A 112 -11.88 5.72 22.45
N SER A 113 -11.77 6.96 21.96
CA SER A 113 -10.70 7.97 22.10
C SER A 113 -9.47 7.76 21.19
N LYS A 114 -8.96 8.77 20.46
CA LYS A 114 -8.84 10.19 20.75
C LYS A 114 -8.74 11.01 19.45
N LYS A 115 -9.35 12.20 19.48
CA LYS A 115 -9.52 13.22 18.43
C LYS A 115 -8.27 14.12 18.33
N VAL A 116 -7.79 14.42 17.11
CA VAL A 116 -6.99 15.61 16.72
C VAL A 116 -7.20 15.75 15.19
N GLU A 117 -8.11 16.59 14.68
CA GLU A 117 -7.94 18.02 14.33
C GLU A 117 -6.72 18.28 13.43
N ASP A 118 -6.97 18.49 12.13
CA ASP A 118 -6.06 19.23 11.26
C ASP A 118 -6.86 20.21 10.40
N THR A 119 -6.34 21.42 10.37
CA THR A 119 -6.85 22.67 9.82
C THR A 119 -6.50 22.82 8.33
N GLY A 120 -7.17 23.73 7.63
CA GLY A 120 -7.21 23.88 6.16
C GLY A 120 -5.86 24.13 5.46
N GLU A 121 -5.78 24.24 4.13
CA GLU A 121 -6.74 24.78 3.17
C GLU A 121 -6.37 24.36 1.72
N ASN A 122 -7.37 24.47 0.83
CA ASN A 122 -7.55 23.95 -0.55
C ASN A 122 -6.49 24.40 -1.60
N ASP A 123 -6.30 23.83 -2.80
CA ASP A 123 -7.28 23.54 -3.87
C ASP A 123 -6.77 22.49 -4.88
N ALA A 124 -7.55 21.43 -5.06
CA ALA A 124 -7.76 20.74 -6.34
C ALA A 124 -9.09 19.99 -6.23
N VAL A 125 -9.88 19.98 -7.31
CA VAL A 125 -11.19 19.30 -7.37
C VAL A 125 -10.99 17.80 -7.14
N GLU A 126 -11.02 17.37 -5.88
CA GLU A 126 -11.02 15.96 -5.51
C GLU A 126 -12.45 15.46 -5.67
N THR A 127 -12.68 14.63 -6.69
CA THR A 127 -13.74 13.63 -6.56
C THR A 127 -13.34 12.84 -5.31
N GLU A 128 -14.12 12.96 -4.23
CA GLU A 128 -13.82 12.28 -2.96
C GLU A 128 -13.87 10.77 -3.20
N GLN A 129 -12.74 10.21 -3.63
CA GLN A 129 -12.55 8.78 -3.74
C GLN A 129 -12.54 8.25 -2.32
N GLU A 130 -13.40 7.27 -2.04
CA GLU A 130 -13.34 6.54 -0.78
C GLU A 130 -11.93 5.94 -0.63
N LYS A 131 -11.43 5.97 0.61
CA LYS A 131 -10.09 5.52 0.95
C LYS A 131 -10.24 4.39 1.97
N THR A 132 -9.47 3.32 1.79
CA THR A 132 -9.39 2.27 2.80
C THR A 132 -8.82 2.80 4.12
N ASP A 133 -9.37 2.33 5.24
CA ASP A 133 -8.84 2.65 6.57
C ASP A 133 -7.42 2.09 6.75
N THR A 134 -7.21 0.91 6.17
CA THR A 134 -5.96 0.17 6.23
C THR A 134 -5.11 0.47 5.01
N LEU A 135 -3.81 0.70 5.23
CA LEU A 135 -2.87 0.89 4.14
C LEU A 135 -2.49 -0.46 3.53
N LEU A 136 -2.78 -0.64 2.24
CA LEU A 136 -2.56 -1.89 1.53
C LEU A 136 -1.25 -1.84 0.73
N PHE A 137 -0.68 -3.02 0.48
CA PHE A 137 0.49 -3.21 -0.38
C PHE A 137 0.17 -4.29 -1.41
N LEU A 138 0.02 -3.90 -2.67
CA LEU A 138 -0.36 -4.81 -3.75
C LEU A 138 0.55 -4.63 -4.97
N SER A 139 1.16 -5.70 -5.43
CA SER A 139 1.95 -5.72 -6.68
C SER A 139 1.05 -5.69 -7.91
N PRO A 140 1.56 -5.18 -9.06
CA PRO A 140 0.84 -5.25 -10.33
C PRO A 140 0.39 -6.66 -10.69
N ASN A 141 1.20 -7.68 -10.37
CA ASN A 141 0.87 -9.07 -10.65
C ASN A 141 -0.29 -9.55 -9.77
N GLU A 142 -0.31 -9.22 -8.48
CA GLU A 142 -1.42 -9.57 -7.60
C GLU A 142 -2.72 -8.86 -8.01
N ALA A 143 -2.62 -7.59 -8.41
CA ALA A 143 -3.76 -6.85 -8.97
C ALA A 143 -4.28 -7.49 -10.27
N ALA A 144 -3.37 -7.98 -11.12
CA ALA A 144 -3.74 -8.76 -12.28
C ALA A 144 -4.40 -10.08 -11.87
N VAL A 145 -3.88 -10.84 -10.90
CA VAL A 145 -4.51 -12.09 -10.46
C VAL A 145 -5.95 -11.85 -9.98
N ILE A 146 -6.17 -10.79 -9.20
CA ILE A 146 -7.51 -10.38 -8.77
C ILE A 146 -8.40 -10.05 -9.97
N ALA A 147 -7.89 -9.25 -10.92
CA ALA A 147 -8.64 -8.90 -12.11
C ALA A 147 -8.93 -10.10 -13.03
N ASN A 148 -8.09 -11.15 -13.04
CA ASN A 148 -8.38 -12.41 -13.75
C ASN A 148 -9.55 -13.13 -13.09
N ALA A 149 -9.56 -13.21 -11.75
CA ALA A 149 -10.66 -13.84 -11.03
C ALA A 149 -12.00 -13.12 -11.29
N PHE A 150 -11.98 -11.79 -11.42
CA PHE A 150 -13.14 -11.03 -11.89
C PHE A 150 -13.49 -11.34 -13.35
N ALA A 151 -12.52 -11.40 -14.26
CA ALA A 151 -12.76 -11.70 -15.67
C ALA A 151 -13.39 -13.10 -15.89
N GLU A 152 -12.94 -14.13 -15.15
CA GLU A 152 -13.48 -15.49 -15.23
C GLU A 152 -14.97 -15.57 -14.88
N LYS A 153 -15.46 -14.63 -14.07
CA LYS A 153 -16.87 -14.53 -13.65
C LYS A 153 -17.59 -13.37 -14.33
N GLY A 154 -17.11 -12.93 -15.49
CA GLY A 154 -17.77 -11.89 -16.30
C GLY A 154 -17.80 -10.50 -15.64
N PHE A 155 -16.83 -10.22 -14.76
CA PHE A 155 -16.73 -8.99 -13.97
C PHE A 155 -17.93 -8.74 -13.05
N VAL A 156 -18.60 -9.80 -12.60
CA VAL A 156 -19.63 -9.73 -11.55
C VAL A 156 -18.94 -9.87 -10.18
N PRO A 157 -18.88 -8.81 -9.36
CA PRO A 157 -18.08 -8.84 -8.12
C PRO A 157 -18.61 -9.82 -7.07
N GLU A 158 -19.93 -10.05 -7.05
CA GLU A 158 -20.62 -10.91 -6.10
C GLU A 158 -20.29 -12.39 -6.31
N ASP A 159 -20.05 -12.79 -7.55
CA ASP A 159 -19.69 -14.17 -7.85
C ASP A 159 -18.26 -14.49 -7.41
N VAL A 160 -17.37 -13.49 -7.37
CA VAL A 160 -15.98 -13.65 -6.94
C VAL A 160 -15.86 -13.62 -5.43
N ILE A 161 -16.48 -12.63 -4.79
CA ILE A 161 -16.44 -12.43 -3.33
C ILE A 161 -17.77 -12.91 -2.75
N THR A 162 -17.86 -14.23 -2.57
CA THR A 162 -19.14 -14.91 -2.25
C THR A 162 -19.53 -14.84 -0.78
N LYS A 163 -18.59 -14.53 0.12
CA LYS A 163 -18.85 -14.60 1.57
C LYS A 163 -19.44 -13.31 2.12
N ASP A 164 -20.35 -13.45 3.09
CA ASP A 164 -21.02 -12.30 3.70
C ASP A 164 -20.16 -11.54 4.71
N LYS A 165 -19.23 -12.23 5.39
CA LYS A 165 -18.40 -11.64 6.45
C LYS A 165 -17.07 -11.13 5.89
N LYS A 166 -16.75 -9.86 6.17
CA LYS A 166 -15.51 -9.18 5.74
C LYS A 166 -14.23 -9.96 6.06
N ASP A 167 -14.09 -10.51 7.27
CA ASP A 167 -12.90 -11.32 7.62
C ASP A 167 -12.74 -12.54 6.71
N LYS A 168 -13.86 -13.17 6.34
CA LYS A 168 -13.83 -14.32 5.45
C LYS A 168 -13.63 -13.92 3.98
N GLN A 169 -14.09 -12.74 3.57
CA GLN A 169 -13.81 -12.15 2.25
C GLN A 169 -12.31 -11.84 2.10
N ALA A 170 -11.70 -11.20 3.10
CA ALA A 170 -10.26 -10.97 3.13
C ALA A 170 -9.46 -12.28 3.06
N GLY A 171 -9.96 -13.34 3.71
CA GLY A 171 -9.40 -14.69 3.60
C GLY A 171 -9.55 -15.33 2.21
N GLU A 172 -10.58 -14.99 1.44
CA GLU A 172 -10.71 -15.43 0.03
C GLU A 172 -9.75 -14.71 -0.88
N VAL A 173 -9.65 -13.39 -0.73
CA VAL A 173 -8.66 -12.59 -1.46
C VAL A 173 -7.25 -13.10 -1.18
N ALA A 174 -6.91 -13.40 0.08
CA ALA A 174 -5.61 -13.96 0.42
C ALA A 174 -5.35 -15.32 -0.26
N LYS A 175 -6.38 -16.17 -0.38
CA LYS A 175 -6.27 -17.46 -1.09
C LYS A 175 -6.11 -17.30 -2.60
N LEU A 176 -6.72 -16.27 -3.20
CA LEU A 176 -6.53 -15.96 -4.61
C LEU A 176 -5.09 -15.52 -4.91
N LEU A 177 -4.40 -14.94 -3.92
CA LEU A 177 -3.04 -14.42 -4.04
C LEU A 177 -1.94 -15.40 -3.61
N SER A 178 -2.31 -16.54 -3.01
CA SER A 178 -1.38 -17.57 -2.50
C SER A 178 -1.01 -18.59 -3.56
#